data_AF-A0A3B9UXE3-F1
#
_entry.id   AF-A0A3B9UXE3-F1
#
_cell.length_a   1.000
_cell.length_b   1.000
_cell.length_c   1.000
_cell.angle_alpha   90.00
_cell.angle_beta   90.00
_cell.angle_gamma   90.00
#
_symmetry.space_group_name_H-M   'P 1'
#
loop_
_entity.id
_entity.type
_entity.pdbx_description
1 polymer ?
#
loop_
_entity_poly.entity_id
_entity_poly.type
_entity_poly.pdbx_seq_one_letter_code
_entity_poly.pdbx_strand_id
1 'polypeptide(L)'
;QSAYSNIFLIATTCILIPYLFSSLYAIKVSREDKLGAKDMTISILASIYSLYVIFAVGLQYLGAALIMYALGTGIYVKAKKEKNKEITSKEKGAMGIIILLAIFMIVMIGTGRIHLQ
;
A
#
# COMPACT_ATOMS: atom_id res chain seq x y z
N GLN A 1 6.38 15.80 22.90
CA GLN A 1 7.18 15.92 21.65
C GLN A 1 7.17 14.60 20.86
N SER A 2 7.38 13.45 21.51
CA SER A 2 7.29 12.09 20.94
C SER A 2 5.94 11.76 20.25
N ALA A 3 4.81 12.19 20.80
CA ALA A 3 3.49 11.93 20.20
C ALA A 3 3.30 12.59 18.82
N TYR A 4 3.81 13.82 18.63
CA TYR A 4 3.71 14.53 17.35
C TYR A 4 4.57 13.86 16.27
N SER A 5 5.81 13.45 16.60
CA SER A 5 6.66 12.72 15.67
C SER A 5 6.04 11.39 15.24
N ASN A 6 5.42 10.65 16.18
CA ASN A 6 4.76 9.39 15.85
C ASN A 6 3.56 9.58 14.91
N ILE A 7 2.71 10.56 15.17
CA ILE A 7 1.56 10.87 14.30
C ILE A 7 2.04 11.37 12.93
N PHE A 8 3.05 12.23 12.89
CA PHE A 8 3.62 12.73 11.65
C PHE A 8 4.21 11.59 10.82
N LEU A 9 5.01 10.72 11.43
CA LEU A 9 5.58 9.56 10.75
C LEU A 9 4.49 8.57 10.27
N ILE A 10 3.42 8.34 11.04
CA ILE A 10 2.28 7.53 10.57
C ILE A 10 1.60 8.21 9.37
N ALA A 11 1.40 9.53 9.41
CA ALA A 11 0.75 10.27 8.33
C ALA A 11 1.58 10.28 7.02
N THR A 12 2.88 10.54 7.10
CA THR A 12 3.76 10.54 5.92
C THR A 12 3.87 9.15 5.30
N THR A 13 3.74 8.09 6.10
CA THR A 13 3.87 6.71 5.63
C THR A 13 2.58 6.14 5.05
N CYS A 14 1.42 6.69 5.42
CA CYS A 14 0.17 6.43 4.72
C CYS A 14 0.20 6.85 3.23
N ILE A 15 1.12 7.74 2.82
CA ILE A 15 1.29 8.14 1.41
C ILE A 15 2.10 7.09 0.60
N LEU A 16 2.93 6.29 1.24
CA LEU A 16 3.85 5.38 0.56
C LEU A 16 3.17 4.20 -0.14
N ILE A 17 2.16 3.60 0.50
CA ILE A 17 1.36 2.52 -0.11
C ILE A 17 0.65 3.00 -1.38
N PRO A 18 -0.13 4.10 -1.38
CA PRO A 18 -0.74 4.60 -2.61
C PRO A 18 0.29 5.00 -3.66
N TYR A 19 1.48 5.45 -3.26
CA TYR A 19 2.59 5.70 -4.21
C TYR A 19 3.07 4.40 -4.89
N LEU A 20 3.26 3.33 -4.11
CA LEU A 20 3.59 2.01 -4.66
C LEU A 20 2.50 1.52 -5.60
N PHE A 21 1.23 1.55 -5.19
CA PHE A 21 0.11 1.14 -6.05
C PHE A 21 0.01 2.01 -7.31
N SER A 22 0.28 3.31 -7.21
CA SER A 22 0.29 4.23 -8.35
C SER A 22 1.40 3.88 -9.35
N SER A 23 2.61 3.59 -8.87
CA SER A 23 3.74 3.17 -9.72
C SER A 23 3.50 1.81 -10.39
N LEU A 24 2.94 0.83 -9.67
CA LEU A 24 2.55 -0.47 -10.23
C LEU A 24 1.41 -0.34 -11.26
N TYR A 25 0.45 0.54 -10.98
CA TYR A 25 -0.62 0.84 -11.93
C TYR A 25 -0.08 1.53 -13.19
N ALA A 26 0.91 2.43 -13.05
CA ALA A 26 1.58 3.06 -14.18
C ALA A 26 2.30 2.03 -15.08
N ILE A 27 2.89 0.97 -14.51
CA ILE A 27 3.43 -0.17 -15.29
C ILE A 27 2.30 -0.88 -16.06
N LYS A 28 1.17 -1.15 -15.40
CA LYS A 28 0.03 -1.84 -16.03
C LYS A 28 -0.53 -1.02 -17.19
N VAL A 29 -0.75 0.28 -16.97
CA VAL A 29 -1.25 1.23 -17.98
C VAL A 29 -0.25 1.35 -19.13
N SER A 30 1.05 1.47 -18.84
CA SER A 30 2.07 1.54 -19.89
C SER A 30 2.09 0.29 -20.78
N ARG A 31 1.75 -0.89 -20.25
CA ARG A 31 1.62 -2.12 -21.04
C ARG A 31 0.30 -2.23 -21.82
N GLU A 32 -0.82 -1.80 -21.23
CA GLU A 32 -2.15 -1.86 -21.89
C GLU A 32 -2.29 -0.82 -23.01
N ASP A 33 -1.88 0.43 -22.76
CA ASP A 33 -1.99 1.53 -23.73
C ASP A 33 -0.81 1.62 -24.69
N LYS A 34 0.17 0.70 -24.60
CA LYS A 34 1.43 0.74 -25.36
C LYS A 34 2.10 2.13 -25.29
N LEU A 35 2.08 2.76 -24.12
CA LEU A 35 2.86 3.97 -23.89
C LEU A 35 4.32 3.65 -24.18
N GLY A 36 5.02 4.60 -24.80
CA GLY A 36 6.34 4.35 -25.39
C GLY A 36 7.34 3.74 -24.39
N ALA A 37 8.42 3.14 -24.91
CA ALA A 37 9.44 2.47 -24.08
C ALA A 37 10.00 3.37 -22.94
N LYS A 38 9.94 4.70 -23.10
CA LYS A 38 10.29 5.69 -22.08
C LYS A 38 9.37 5.63 -20.85
N ASP A 39 8.04 5.66 -21.05
CA ASP A 39 7.06 5.64 -19.96
C ASP A 39 7.08 4.31 -19.19
N MET A 40 7.31 3.21 -19.91
CA MET A 40 7.50 1.90 -19.31
C MET A 40 8.76 1.85 -18.43
N THR A 41 9.87 2.42 -18.89
CA THR A 41 11.13 2.48 -18.11
C THR A 41 10.97 3.35 -16.85
N ILE A 42 10.30 4.51 -16.98
CA ILE A 42 10.03 5.41 -15.85
C ILE A 42 9.13 4.71 -14.82
N SER A 43 8.08 4.02 -15.27
CA SER A 43 7.16 3.30 -14.38
C SER A 43 7.85 2.17 -13.61
N ILE A 44 8.79 1.47 -14.27
CA ILE A 44 9.62 0.43 -13.64
C ILE A 44 10.55 1.05 -12.59
N LEU A 45 11.27 2.12 -12.93
CA LEU A 45 12.13 2.83 -11.98
C LEU A 45 11.32 3.36 -10.78
N ALA A 46 10.15 3.95 -11.03
CA ALA A 46 9.28 4.46 -9.99
C ALA A 46 8.80 3.35 -9.05
N SER A 47 8.52 2.16 -9.57
CA SER A 47 8.15 1.01 -8.75
C SER A 47 9.32 0.51 -7.91
N ILE A 48 10.52 0.39 -8.49
CA ILE A 48 11.73 0.01 -7.75
C ILE A 48 12.03 1.01 -6.64
N TYR A 49 11.94 2.31 -6.95
CA TYR A 49 12.16 3.38 -5.99
C TYR A 49 11.12 3.35 -4.86
N SER A 50 9.84 3.18 -5.19
CA SER A 50 8.79 3.07 -4.18
C SER A 50 9.00 1.87 -3.26
N LEU A 51 9.46 0.73 -3.82
CA LEU A 51 9.82 -0.46 -3.04
C LEU A 51 11.02 -0.19 -2.11
N TYR A 52 12.02 0.51 -2.61
CA TYR A 52 13.20 0.90 -1.84
C TYR A 52 12.84 1.84 -0.69
N VAL A 53 11.99 2.86 -0.92
CA VAL A 53 11.58 3.79 0.14
C VAL A 53 10.75 3.06 1.20
N ILE A 54 9.88 2.13 0.80
CA ILE A 54 9.16 1.27 1.75
C ILE A 54 10.13 0.47 2.63
N PHE A 55 11.19 -0.08 2.03
CA PHE A 55 12.22 -0.79 2.77
C PHE A 55 13.02 0.14 3.71
N ALA A 56 13.34 1.35 3.26
CA ALA A 56 14.12 2.34 4.00
C ALA A 56 13.36 2.95 5.19
N VAL A 57 12.04 3.08 5.08
CA VAL A 57 11.18 3.66 6.13
C VAL A 57 10.99 2.70 7.30
N GLY A 58 11.01 1.38 7.06
CA GLY A 58 10.95 0.34 8.09
C GLY A 58 9.56 -0.28 8.28
N LEU A 59 9.56 -1.54 8.77
CA LEU A 59 8.36 -2.39 8.83
C LEU A 59 7.22 -1.81 9.69
N GLN A 60 7.52 -1.02 10.71
CA GLN A 60 6.49 -0.45 11.59
C GLN A 60 5.49 0.42 10.83
N TYR A 61 6.00 1.19 9.87
CA TYR A 61 5.19 2.09 9.06
C TYR A 61 4.47 1.40 7.92
N LEU A 62 5.10 0.38 7.33
CA LEU A 62 4.43 -0.50 6.38
C LEU A 62 3.21 -1.15 7.06
N GLY A 63 3.33 -1.56 8.32
CA GLY A 63 2.22 -2.09 9.12
C GLY A 63 1.09 -1.08 9.33
N ALA A 64 1.43 0.16 9.73
CA ALA A 64 0.43 1.23 9.90
C ALA A 64 -0.34 1.51 8.60
N ALA A 65 0.36 1.58 7.47
CA ALA A 65 -0.25 1.85 6.18
C ALA A 65 -1.16 0.69 5.72
N LEU A 66 -0.77 -0.57 5.95
CA LEU A 66 -1.61 -1.75 5.66
C LEU A 66 -2.86 -1.81 6.54
N ILE A 67 -2.76 -1.44 7.81
CA ILE A 67 -3.92 -1.32 8.71
C ILE A 67 -4.88 -0.25 8.19
N MET A 68 -4.38 0.92 7.81
CA MET A 68 -5.19 1.96 7.18
C MET A 68 -5.83 1.47 5.88
N TYR A 69 -5.10 0.72 5.05
CA TYR A 69 -5.63 0.17 3.81
C TYR A 69 -6.70 -0.89 4.05
N ALA A 70 -6.55 -1.72 5.09
CA ALA A 70 -7.58 -2.66 5.53
C ALA A 70 -8.86 -1.94 6.01
N LEU A 71 -8.72 -0.84 6.76
CA LEU A 71 -9.85 0.01 7.14
C LEU A 71 -10.51 0.66 5.91
N GLY A 72 -9.70 1.20 4.99
CA GLY A 72 -10.17 1.78 3.73
C GLY A 72 -10.88 0.76 2.84
N THR A 73 -10.47 -0.51 2.91
CA THR A 73 -11.12 -1.61 2.21
C THR A 73 -12.56 -1.84 2.70
N GLY A 74 -12.82 -1.72 4.01
CA GLY A 74 -14.18 -1.75 4.56
C GLY A 74 -15.06 -0.60 4.06
N ILE A 75 -14.49 0.60 3.96
CA ILE A 75 -15.18 1.78 3.40
C ILE A 75 -15.45 1.59 1.90
N TYR A 76 -14.51 1.00 1.16
CA TYR A 76 -14.66 0.71 -0.27
C TYR A 76 -15.85 -0.23 -0.54
N VAL A 77 -16.02 -1.28 0.29
CA VAL A 77 -17.19 -2.18 0.21
C VAL A 77 -18.49 -1.41 0.41
N LYS A 78 -18.53 -0.53 1.42
CA LYS A 78 -19.71 0.29 1.72
C LYS A 78 -20.05 1.23 0.56
N ALA A 79 -19.05 1.92 0.00
CA ALA A 79 -19.21 2.82 -1.14
C ALA A 79 -19.66 2.08 -2.41
N LYS A 80 -19.18 0.86 -2.64
CA LYS A 80 -19.61 0.03 -3.79
C LYS A 80 -21.05 -0.45 -3.64
N LYS A 81 -21.44 -0.81 -2.41
CA LYS A 81 -22.81 -1.20 -2.07
C LYS A 81 -23.80 -0.04 -2.27
N GLU A 82 -23.41 1.18 -1.93
CA GLU A 82 -24.20 2.39 -2.20
C GLU A 82 -24.33 2.70 -3.71
N LYS A 83 -23.31 2.35 -4.52
CA LYS A 83 -23.37 2.47 -5.98
C LYS A 83 -24.04 1.28 -6.69
N ASN A 84 -24.64 0.32 -5.98
CA ASN A 84 -25.24 -0.90 -6.54
C ASN A 84 -24.29 -1.68 -7.48
N LYS A 85 -22.97 -1.58 -7.26
CA LYS A 85 -21.97 -2.29 -8.05
C LYS A 85 -21.46 -3.49 -7.27
N GLU A 86 -21.54 -4.66 -7.89
CA GLU A 86 -20.99 -5.89 -7.31
C GLU A 86 -19.46 -5.82 -7.21
N ILE A 87 -18.92 -6.43 -6.16
CA ILE A 87 -17.47 -6.57 -5.98
C ILE A 87 -16.99 -7.73 -6.84
N THR A 88 -16.10 -7.43 -7.79
CA THR A 88 -15.53 -8.42 -8.71
C THR A 88 -14.62 -9.38 -7.94
N SER A 89 -14.55 -10.66 -8.34
CA SER A 89 -13.67 -11.67 -7.70
C SER A 89 -12.20 -11.24 -7.62
N LYS A 90 -11.71 -10.44 -8.59
CA LYS A 90 -10.38 -9.83 -8.59
C LYS A 90 -10.18 -8.81 -7.46
N GLU A 91 -11.19 -8.00 -7.18
CA GLU A 91 -11.16 -7.01 -6.09
C GLU A 91 -11.23 -7.73 -4.74
N LYS A 92 -12.09 -8.75 -4.59
CA LYS A 92 -12.10 -9.61 -3.40
C LYS A 92 -10.73 -10.24 -3.13
N GLY A 93 -10.05 -10.72 -4.18
CA GLY A 93 -8.69 -11.26 -4.07
C GLY A 93 -7.68 -10.21 -3.59
N ALA A 94 -7.68 -9.01 -4.19
CA ALA A 94 -6.81 -7.92 -3.78
C ALA A 94 -7.06 -7.48 -2.33
N MET A 95 -8.32 -7.35 -1.93
CA MET A 95 -8.72 -7.05 -0.56
C MET A 95 -8.24 -8.12 0.43
N GLY A 96 -8.40 -9.40 0.07
CA GLY A 96 -7.92 -10.53 0.88
C GLY A 96 -6.40 -10.52 1.06
N ILE A 97 -5.65 -10.24 -0.02
CA ILE A 97 -4.18 -10.11 0.02
C ILE A 97 -3.76 -8.97 0.94
N ILE A 98 -4.40 -7.80 0.84
CA ILE A 98 -4.09 -6.65 1.70
C ILE A 98 -4.36 -6.98 3.17
N ILE A 99 -5.47 -7.65 3.48
CA ILE A 99 -5.82 -8.07 4.84
C ILE A 99 -4.81 -9.10 5.37
N LEU A 100 -4.42 -10.09 4.56
CA LEU A 100 -3.41 -11.08 4.93
C LEU A 100 -2.05 -10.43 5.21
N LEU A 101 -1.62 -9.51 4.35
CA LEU A 101 -0.38 -8.76 4.54
C LEU A 101 -0.45 -7.87 5.79
N ALA A 102 -1.60 -7.26 6.07
CA ALA A 102 -1.80 -6.49 7.29
C ALA A 102 -1.66 -7.38 8.54
N ILE A 103 -2.29 -8.57 8.54
CA ILE A 103 -2.18 -9.53 9.64
C ILE A 103 -0.73 -10.01 9.81
N PHE A 104 -0.06 -10.36 8.71
CA PHE A 104 1.34 -10.77 8.72
C PHE A 104 2.24 -9.69 9.33
N MET A 105 1.99 -8.43 8.97
CA MET A 105 2.74 -7.30 9.49
C MET A 105 2.46 -7.01 10.96
N ILE A 106 1.20 -7.13 11.41
CA ILE A 106 0.84 -7.07 12.83
C ILE A 106 1.58 -8.15 13.62
N VAL A 107 1.64 -9.38 13.09
CA VAL A 107 2.36 -10.49 13.72
C VAL A 107 3.87 -10.23 13.74
N MET A 108 4.45 -9.69 12.67
CA MET A 108 5.89 -9.35 12.61
C MET A 108 6.28 -8.20 13.56
N ILE A 109 5.41 -7.20 13.72
CA ILE A 109 5.59 -6.12 14.69
C ILE A 109 5.45 -6.69 16.11
N GLY A 110 4.45 -7.55 16.35
CA GLY A 110 4.17 -8.16 17.66
C GLY A 110 5.19 -9.21 18.11
N THR A 111 5.90 -9.87 17.19
CA THR A 111 6.93 -10.88 17.53
C THR A 111 8.26 -10.28 17.99
N GLY A 112 8.37 -8.95 18.15
CA GLY A 112 9.51 -8.30 18.82
C GLY A 112 10.85 -8.45 18.10
N ARG A 113 10.86 -8.88 16.83
CA ARG A 113 12.06 -8.97 15.99
C ARG A 113 12.55 -7.62 15.46
N ILE A 114 11.83 -6.53 15.73
CA ILE A 114 12.25 -5.17 15.42
C ILE A 114 12.45 -4.44 16.75
N HIS A 115 13.69 -4.40 17.21
CA HIS A 115 14.11 -3.53 18.30
C HIS A 115 13.95 -2.08 17.83
N LEU A 116 13.18 -1.29 18.58
CA LEU A 116 13.12 0.16 18.43
C LEU A 116 14.46 0.71 18.94
N GLN A 117 15.40 0.98 18.03
CA GLN A 117 16.53 1.87 18.31
C GLN A 117 16.14 3.29 17.94
#